data_AF-A0A2V8YXF0-F1
#
_entry.id   AF-A0A2V8YXF0-F1
#
_cell.length_a   1.000
_cell.length_b   1.000
_cell.length_c   1.000
_cell.angle_alpha   90.00
_cell.angle_beta   90.00
_cell.angle_gamma   90.00
#
_symmetry.space_group_name_H-M   'P 1'
#
loop_
_entity.id
_entity.type
_entity.pdbx_description
1 polymer ?
#
loop_
_entity_poly.entity_id
_entity_poly.type
_entity_poly.pdbx_seq_one_letter_code
_entity_poly.pdbx_strand_id
1 'polypeptide(L)'
;MSTLVQGRKGNRIPLLFSALAFLLCELSANELARGQHQTTASTASAYGPLKQSYVGSRACSPCHRNIYERFLRTAMGRSIAPVTGALLMRLHLPASIFIKDVNQHLDVFSRDGKLYQSQYEMDAEGKEIFRDTHQIDWIIGSGANGYGGLVRNGDYLFQAPLSFYSKPHTWDLSPGYEFGNYGFNRPILAGCIVCHSGRPAPASVGNGRFKDPPFLELAIGCENCHGPGWAHVTAMRAGKLDQGRRSIVNPATLPPELANNICMFCHQTGDVRVLKPGRDYQDFKPGEPLDSTLSIFLLPPKPGAPPESEHLEHYYSMTLSKCYRSTQGRLECITCHDPHVEPSPTKAPGYFAKKCLTCHTEQSCALPLETRRGHQPPDACSDCHMPKKAIGVILHSSVTSHRILAREDEPPPESAYHQTTPALPDLIHLSAIRGETAPPRLVLLQAYGELMDKFPEYRDRYFSVLNELAQTRPENALVQAALGRRDLRRGNFASAVAHLQPAMKLDPSLPLTYADLAEALAQLGQKQETVPLLEKAIELDPFNAALQKTLVLRLIELRRYSAAQTTLENYVQTFPQDSFMRRMLMRAKASAK
;
A
#
# COMPACT_ATOMS: atom_id res chain seq x y z
N MET A 1 49.75 33.38 -17.23
CA MET A 1 50.73 33.52 -18.32
C MET A 1 50.54 32.36 -19.28
N SER A 2 50.41 32.72 -20.56
CA SER A 2 50.03 31.92 -21.71
C SER A 2 50.83 30.64 -21.93
N THR A 3 50.21 29.64 -22.53
CA THR A 3 50.67 29.13 -23.85
C THR A 3 49.61 28.26 -24.52
N LEU A 4 49.27 28.70 -25.75
CA LEU A 4 48.54 28.00 -26.79
C LEU A 4 49.37 26.86 -27.38
N VAL A 5 48.72 25.77 -27.82
CA VAL A 5 49.03 25.13 -29.11
C VAL A 5 47.73 24.58 -29.74
N GLN A 6 47.50 24.96 -30.99
CA GLN A 6 46.39 24.56 -31.85
C GLN A 6 46.54 23.14 -32.43
N GLY A 7 45.40 22.45 -32.59
CA GLY A 7 44.96 21.90 -33.87
C GLY A 7 45.41 20.49 -34.29
N ARG A 8 44.45 19.57 -34.44
CA ARG A 8 44.12 18.93 -35.74
C ARG A 8 42.89 18.02 -35.64
N LYS A 9 42.03 18.12 -36.65
CA LYS A 9 40.83 17.30 -36.91
C LYS A 9 41.22 15.84 -37.15
N GLY A 10 40.44 14.92 -36.57
CA GLY A 10 40.48 13.49 -36.89
C GLY A 10 39.16 12.83 -36.52
N ASN A 11 38.41 12.38 -37.54
CA ASN A 11 37.20 11.57 -37.41
C ASN A 11 37.43 10.33 -36.53
N ARG A 12 36.66 10.19 -35.44
CA ARG A 12 36.40 8.91 -34.76
C ARG A 12 35.01 8.91 -34.10
N ILE A 13 34.07 8.20 -34.71
CA ILE A 13 33.02 7.42 -34.02
C ILE A 13 33.81 6.35 -33.20
N PRO A 14 33.54 5.98 -31.91
CA PRO A 14 32.24 5.55 -31.33
C PRO A 14 32.04 5.83 -29.81
N LEU A 15 30.84 5.52 -29.27
CA LEU A 15 30.57 4.70 -28.05
C LEU A 15 29.20 5.06 -27.45
N LEU A 16 28.14 4.39 -27.94
CA LEU A 16 26.77 4.44 -27.42
C LEU A 16 26.44 3.23 -26.50
N PHE A 17 27.45 2.51 -26.00
CA PHE A 17 27.27 1.22 -25.31
C PHE A 17 27.24 1.30 -23.77
N SER A 18 27.37 2.47 -23.15
CA SER A 18 27.41 2.60 -21.69
C SER A 18 26.06 2.94 -21.03
N ALA A 19 25.00 3.22 -21.80
CA ALA A 19 23.69 3.57 -21.25
C ALA A 19 22.79 2.36 -20.92
N LEU A 20 23.16 1.13 -21.34
CA LEU A 20 22.32 -0.07 -21.19
C LEU A 20 22.30 -0.63 -19.76
N ALA A 21 23.32 -0.34 -18.94
CA ALA A 21 23.45 -0.89 -17.58
C ALA A 21 22.55 -0.17 -16.55
N PHE A 22 22.10 1.05 -16.83
CA PHE A 22 21.28 1.83 -15.89
C PHE A 22 19.79 1.50 -15.96
N LEU A 23 19.26 1.04 -17.10
CA LEU A 23 17.83 0.68 -17.22
C LEU A 23 17.45 -0.64 -16.53
N LEU A 24 18.42 -1.54 -16.32
CA LEU A 24 18.17 -2.87 -15.73
C LEU A 24 18.17 -2.87 -14.20
N CYS A 25 18.58 -1.77 -13.56
CA CYS A 25 18.65 -1.67 -12.09
C CYS A 25 17.35 -1.18 -11.44
N GLU A 26 16.35 -0.72 -12.22
CA GLU A 26 15.06 -0.24 -11.70
C GLU A 26 13.97 -1.33 -11.63
N LEU A 27 14.29 -2.59 -11.95
CA LEU A 27 13.35 -3.72 -11.90
C LEU A 27 13.04 -4.23 -10.48
N SER A 28 13.52 -3.57 -9.42
CA SER A 28 13.19 -3.89 -8.03
C SER A 28 12.51 -2.71 -7.35
N ALA A 29 11.22 -2.54 -7.59
CA ALA A 29 10.37 -1.72 -6.74
C ALA A 29 8.94 -2.26 -6.76
N ASN A 30 8.52 -2.75 -5.59
CA ASN A 30 7.17 -3.20 -5.24
C ASN A 30 6.64 -4.38 -6.06
N GLU A 31 6.76 -5.59 -5.51
CA GLU A 31 5.65 -6.54 -5.31
C GLU A 31 6.19 -7.93 -4.93
N LEU A 32 6.39 -8.13 -3.63
CA LEU A 32 6.57 -9.45 -3.01
C LEU A 32 5.48 -9.71 -1.97
N ALA A 33 4.24 -9.35 -2.32
CA ALA A 33 3.06 -9.68 -1.52
C ALA A 33 2.00 -10.35 -2.40
N ARG A 34 2.21 -11.62 -2.77
CA ARG A 34 1.19 -12.50 -3.35
C ARG A 34 1.67 -13.95 -3.33
N GLY A 35 1.12 -14.73 -2.40
CA GLY A 35 1.33 -16.18 -2.30
C GLY A 35 0.06 -16.95 -2.64
N GLN A 36 0.02 -17.42 -3.89
CA GLN A 36 -0.71 -18.56 -4.47
C GLN A 36 -1.97 -19.09 -3.77
N HIS A 37 -3.06 -19.14 -4.54
CA HIS A 37 -4.17 -20.05 -4.32
C HIS A 37 -3.82 -21.46 -4.85
N GLN A 38 -3.77 -22.46 -3.97
CA GLN A 38 -3.89 -23.86 -4.37
C GLN A 38 -5.37 -24.28 -4.27
N THR A 39 -5.92 -24.74 -5.39
CA THR A 39 -7.17 -25.51 -5.41
C THR A 39 -6.92 -26.87 -4.76
N THR A 40 -7.28 -27.01 -3.48
CA THR A 40 -7.56 -28.32 -2.88
C THR A 40 -9.03 -28.40 -2.55
N ALA A 41 -9.65 -29.48 -3.06
CA ALA A 41 -11.06 -29.75 -2.89
C ALA A 41 -11.40 -30.03 -1.41
N SER A 42 -12.39 -29.29 -0.92
CA SER A 42 -13.46 -29.73 -0.02
C SER A 42 -13.09 -30.56 1.21
N THR A 43 -13.01 -29.88 2.35
CA THR A 43 -13.81 -30.28 3.52
C THR A 43 -14.88 -29.21 3.73
N ALA A 44 -16.15 -29.61 3.63
CA ALA A 44 -17.31 -28.73 3.66
C ALA A 44 -17.30 -27.81 4.90
N SER A 45 -17.16 -26.51 4.66
CA SER A 45 -17.46 -25.46 5.63
C SER A 45 -18.98 -25.44 5.84
N ALA A 46 -19.43 -25.40 7.09
CA ALA A 46 -20.84 -25.30 7.49
C ALA A 46 -21.51 -23.95 7.12
N TYR A 47 -20.90 -23.17 6.21
CA TYR A 47 -21.36 -21.86 5.79
C TYR A 47 -21.43 -21.81 4.26
N GLY A 48 -22.62 -21.50 3.74
CA GLY A 48 -22.93 -21.41 2.32
C GLY A 48 -22.16 -20.30 1.56
N PRO A 49 -22.44 -20.11 0.26
CA PRO A 49 -21.59 -19.33 -0.63
C PRO A 49 -21.46 -17.84 -0.23
N LEU A 50 -20.21 -17.34 -0.28
CA LEU A 50 -19.72 -16.03 0.18
C LEU A 50 -20.50 -14.78 -0.30
N LYS A 51 -21.27 -14.86 -1.39
CA LYS A 51 -22.14 -13.73 -1.83
C LYS A 51 -23.35 -13.51 -0.93
N GLN A 52 -23.75 -14.52 -0.15
CA GLN A 52 -24.90 -14.43 0.75
C GLN A 52 -24.52 -14.09 2.19
N SER A 53 -23.24 -13.83 2.52
CA SER A 53 -22.86 -13.57 3.93
C SER A 53 -22.91 -12.09 4.33
N TYR A 54 -22.71 -11.17 3.38
CA TYR A 54 -22.68 -9.72 3.64
C TYR A 54 -23.97 -9.04 3.18
N VAL A 55 -24.39 -8.00 3.91
CA VAL A 55 -25.64 -7.26 3.63
C VAL A 55 -25.42 -5.77 3.34
N GLY A 56 -24.21 -5.26 3.55
CA GLY A 56 -23.86 -3.84 3.46
C GLY A 56 -24.40 -3.01 4.61
N SER A 57 -23.69 -1.94 4.98
CA SER A 57 -24.05 -1.11 6.16
C SER A 57 -25.45 -0.54 6.13
N ARG A 58 -26.00 -0.27 4.93
CA ARG A 58 -27.37 0.25 4.78
C ARG A 58 -28.42 -0.68 5.38
N ALA A 59 -28.19 -1.99 5.38
CA ALA A 59 -29.09 -2.97 5.98
C ALA A 59 -29.17 -2.87 7.51
N CYS A 60 -28.17 -2.27 8.16
CA CYS A 60 -28.12 -2.07 9.61
C CYS A 60 -28.99 -0.88 10.06
N SER A 61 -29.20 0.11 9.18
CA SER A 61 -29.86 1.38 9.50
C SER A 61 -31.28 1.26 10.08
N PRO A 62 -32.18 0.39 9.57
CA PRO A 62 -33.54 0.28 10.10
C PRO A 62 -33.62 -0.08 11.59
N CYS A 63 -32.67 -0.87 12.11
CA CYS A 63 -32.61 -1.26 13.52
C CYS A 63 -31.63 -0.40 14.34
N HIS A 64 -30.58 0.14 13.71
CA HIS A 64 -29.49 0.87 14.36
C HIS A 64 -29.31 2.30 13.83
N ARG A 65 -30.41 2.98 13.50
CA ARG A 65 -30.42 4.27 12.79
C ARG A 65 -29.44 5.31 13.35
N ASN A 66 -29.48 5.52 14.66
CA ASN A 66 -28.62 6.52 15.32
C ASN A 66 -27.12 6.16 15.17
N ILE A 67 -26.75 4.90 15.35
CA ILE A 67 -25.36 4.45 15.18
C ILE A 67 -24.93 4.64 13.73
N TYR A 68 -25.76 4.20 12.78
CA TYR A 68 -25.50 4.32 11.35
C TYR A 68 -25.29 5.80 10.93
N GLU A 69 -26.19 6.69 11.31
CA GLU A 69 -26.10 8.12 10.94
C GLU A 69 -24.90 8.83 11.57
N ARG A 70 -24.48 8.44 12.79
CA ARG A 70 -23.26 8.96 13.42
C ARG A 70 -22.00 8.43 12.75
N PHE A 71 -21.95 7.12 12.50
CA PHE A 71 -20.78 6.48 11.88
C PHE A 71 -20.48 7.03 10.49
N LEU A 72 -21.50 7.28 9.65
CA LEU A 72 -21.31 7.86 8.31
C LEU A 72 -20.67 9.27 8.32
N ARG A 73 -20.66 9.96 9.47
CA ARG A 73 -20.02 11.28 9.60
C ARG A 73 -18.55 11.17 9.99
N THR A 74 -18.12 10.01 10.49
CA THR A 74 -16.73 9.76 10.86
C THR A 74 -15.81 9.73 9.63
N ALA A 75 -14.51 9.84 9.86
CA ALA A 75 -13.49 9.70 8.84
C ALA A 75 -13.52 8.32 8.17
N MET A 76 -13.81 7.26 8.94
CA MET A 76 -13.97 5.90 8.39
C MET A 76 -15.19 5.81 7.47
N GLY A 77 -16.34 6.34 7.89
CA GLY A 77 -17.56 6.37 7.07
C GLY A 77 -17.47 7.29 5.85
N ARG A 78 -16.39 8.06 5.70
CA ARG A 78 -16.09 8.96 4.59
C ARG A 78 -14.72 8.67 3.97
N SER A 79 -14.16 7.47 4.18
CA SER A 79 -12.81 7.11 3.77
C SER A 79 -12.63 7.05 2.26
N ILE A 80 -13.73 6.80 1.52
CA ILE A 80 -13.85 6.97 0.07
C ILE A 80 -15.22 7.59 -0.22
N ALA A 81 -15.27 8.53 -1.15
CA ALA A 81 -16.51 9.14 -1.60
C ALA A 81 -16.49 9.39 -3.12
N PRO A 82 -17.67 9.41 -3.78
CA PRO A 82 -17.74 9.93 -5.13
C PRO A 82 -17.45 11.43 -5.14
N VAL A 83 -17.01 11.96 -6.29
CA VAL A 83 -16.92 13.41 -6.49
C VAL A 83 -18.34 14.00 -6.51
N THR A 84 -18.57 15.03 -5.69
CA THR A 84 -19.87 15.73 -5.58
C THR A 84 -19.68 17.24 -5.67
N GLY A 85 -20.73 17.98 -6.04
CA GLY A 85 -20.67 19.45 -6.07
C GLY A 85 -20.29 20.07 -4.70
N ALA A 86 -20.75 19.46 -3.60
CA ALA A 86 -20.37 19.88 -2.25
C ALA A 86 -18.88 19.68 -1.94
N LEU A 87 -18.27 18.63 -2.48
CA LEU A 87 -16.83 18.44 -2.41
C LEU A 87 -16.10 19.48 -3.25
N LEU A 88 -16.53 19.72 -4.50
CA LEU A 88 -15.89 20.68 -5.40
C LEU A 88 -15.82 22.09 -4.80
N MET A 89 -16.86 22.53 -4.11
CA MET A 89 -16.88 23.83 -3.41
C MET A 89 -15.84 23.94 -2.28
N ARG A 90 -15.27 22.83 -1.81
CA ARG A 90 -14.23 22.82 -0.76
C ARG A 90 -12.81 22.76 -1.31
N LEU A 91 -12.65 22.50 -2.61
CA LEU A 91 -11.35 22.38 -3.26
C LEU A 91 -10.98 23.71 -3.90
N HIS A 92 -9.73 24.14 -3.75
CA HIS A 92 -9.21 25.30 -4.48
C HIS A 92 -8.97 24.90 -5.93
N LEU A 93 -9.86 25.33 -6.83
CA LEU A 93 -9.85 24.99 -8.26
C LEU A 93 -10.04 26.26 -9.12
N PRO A 94 -9.41 26.34 -10.30
CA PRO A 94 -8.38 25.43 -10.80
C PRO A 94 -7.04 25.60 -10.06
N ALA A 95 -6.16 24.61 -10.16
CA ALA A 95 -4.78 24.71 -9.71
C ALA A 95 -3.83 24.03 -10.71
N SER A 96 -2.56 24.46 -10.71
CA SER A 96 -1.52 23.94 -11.60
C SER A 96 -0.20 23.80 -10.84
N ILE A 97 0.54 22.73 -11.13
CA ILE A 97 1.88 22.44 -10.61
C ILE A 97 2.82 22.19 -11.78
N PHE A 98 4.00 22.81 -11.74
CA PHE A 98 5.05 22.60 -12.73
C PHE A 98 6.17 21.72 -12.15
N ILE A 99 6.41 20.57 -12.76
CA ILE A 99 7.50 19.64 -12.44
C ILE A 99 8.68 19.99 -13.34
N LYS A 100 9.59 20.80 -12.80
CA LYS A 100 10.73 21.37 -13.51
C LYS A 100 11.65 20.32 -14.13
N ASP A 101 11.94 19.23 -13.42
CA ASP A 101 12.95 18.24 -13.83
C ASP A 101 12.58 17.49 -15.11
N VAL A 102 11.28 17.39 -15.41
CA VAL A 102 10.76 16.74 -16.62
C VAL A 102 10.06 17.70 -17.57
N ASN A 103 10.04 19.00 -17.25
CA ASN A 103 9.33 20.04 -17.99
C ASN A 103 7.83 19.75 -18.18
N GLN A 104 7.14 19.28 -17.13
CA GLN A 104 5.73 18.89 -17.23
C GLN A 104 4.84 19.66 -16.30
N HIS A 105 3.61 19.86 -16.72
CA HIS A 105 2.57 20.54 -15.96
C HIS A 105 1.49 19.53 -15.54
N LEU A 106 1.01 19.70 -14.32
CA LEU A 106 -0.13 18.98 -13.76
C LEU A 106 -1.20 20.00 -13.39
N ASP A 107 -2.35 19.92 -14.04
CA ASP A 107 -3.51 20.75 -13.75
C ASP A 107 -4.60 19.94 -13.05
N VAL A 108 -5.38 20.62 -12.21
CA VAL A 108 -6.62 20.11 -11.64
C VAL A 108 -7.71 21.15 -11.75
N PHE A 109 -8.86 20.75 -12.26
CA PHE A 109 -9.96 21.67 -12.56
C PHE A 109 -11.31 20.97 -12.53
N SER A 110 -12.38 21.75 -12.37
CA SER A 110 -13.74 21.25 -12.50
C SER A 110 -14.38 21.68 -13.81
N ARG A 111 -15.13 20.78 -14.45
CA ARG A 111 -15.96 21.07 -15.62
C ARG A 111 -17.26 20.27 -15.53
N ASP A 112 -18.40 20.92 -15.73
CA ASP A 112 -19.74 20.30 -15.68
C ASP A 112 -20.01 19.48 -14.40
N GLY A 113 -19.59 20.02 -13.24
CA GLY A 113 -19.77 19.36 -11.94
C GLY A 113 -18.91 18.12 -11.72
N LYS A 114 -17.92 17.87 -12.58
CA LYS A 114 -16.95 16.78 -12.48
C LYS A 114 -15.55 17.33 -12.21
N LEU A 115 -14.70 16.54 -11.57
CA LEU A 115 -13.29 16.86 -11.30
C LEU A 115 -12.42 16.18 -12.35
N TYR A 116 -11.41 16.90 -12.84
CA TYR A 116 -10.43 16.39 -13.79
C TYR A 116 -9.01 16.73 -13.32
N GLN A 117 -8.07 15.86 -13.68
CA GLN A 117 -6.65 16.19 -13.66
C GLN A 117 -6.08 16.01 -15.07
N SER A 118 -5.10 16.85 -15.42
CA SER A 118 -4.42 16.82 -16.71
C SER A 118 -2.91 16.87 -16.51
N GLN A 119 -2.17 16.01 -17.21
CA GLN A 119 -0.72 16.09 -17.31
C GLN A 119 -0.34 16.46 -18.75
N TYR A 120 0.56 17.42 -18.93
CA TYR A 120 1.00 17.83 -20.27
C TYR A 120 2.42 18.38 -20.27
N GLU A 121 2.97 18.49 -21.47
CA GLU A 121 4.30 19.06 -21.74
C GLU A 121 4.20 20.01 -22.93
N MET A 122 4.90 21.13 -22.85
CA MET A 122 5.00 22.14 -23.91
C MET A 122 6.42 22.17 -24.46
N ASP A 123 6.57 22.42 -25.77
CA ASP A 123 7.85 22.77 -26.37
C ASP A 123 8.23 24.23 -26.11
N ALA A 124 9.41 24.64 -26.59
CA ALA A 124 9.95 25.98 -26.37
C ALA A 124 9.11 27.08 -27.05
N GLU A 125 8.35 26.71 -28.09
CA GLU A 125 7.46 27.58 -28.85
C GLU A 125 6.05 27.64 -28.24
N GLY A 126 5.80 26.94 -27.12
CA GLY A 126 4.53 26.91 -26.43
C GLY A 126 3.48 25.97 -27.04
N LYS A 127 3.90 25.04 -27.90
CA LYS A 127 3.03 24.02 -28.48
C LYS A 127 3.04 22.75 -27.63
N GLU A 128 1.86 22.15 -27.49
CA GLU A 128 1.69 20.90 -26.74
C GLU A 128 2.41 19.73 -27.41
N ILE A 129 3.29 19.07 -26.64
CA ILE A 129 3.95 17.81 -27.02
C ILE A 129 3.01 16.64 -26.73
N PHE A 130 2.38 16.64 -25.55
CA PHE A 130 1.31 15.70 -25.20
C PHE A 130 0.40 16.34 -24.14
N ARG A 131 -0.82 15.82 -24.05
CA ARG A 131 -1.77 16.08 -22.96
C ARG A 131 -2.52 14.80 -22.65
N ASP A 132 -2.55 14.42 -21.39
CA ASP A 132 -3.29 13.29 -20.87
C ASP A 132 -4.24 13.76 -19.77
N THR A 133 -5.56 13.57 -19.95
CA THR A 133 -6.58 14.17 -19.08
C THR A 133 -7.59 13.12 -18.65
N HIS A 134 -7.75 12.99 -17.35
CA HIS A 134 -8.62 11.97 -16.75
C HIS A 134 -9.66 12.59 -15.82
N GLN A 135 -10.88 12.05 -15.89
CA GLN A 135 -11.91 12.32 -14.89
C GLN A 135 -11.52 11.62 -13.58
N ILE A 136 -11.68 12.32 -12.46
CA ILE A 136 -11.55 11.73 -11.13
C ILE A 136 -12.93 11.23 -10.70
N ASP A 137 -13.10 9.93 -10.57
CA ASP A 137 -14.40 9.31 -10.26
C ASP A 137 -14.66 9.26 -8.75
N TRP A 138 -13.61 8.97 -7.97
CA TRP A 138 -13.66 8.86 -6.52
C TRP A 138 -12.53 9.63 -5.87
N ILE A 139 -12.79 10.09 -4.65
CA ILE A 139 -11.76 10.58 -3.74
C ILE A 139 -11.50 9.58 -2.64
N ILE A 140 -10.23 9.40 -2.31
CA ILE A 140 -9.76 8.63 -1.16
C ILE A 140 -9.31 9.59 -0.06
N GLY A 141 -9.74 9.33 1.17
CA GLY A 141 -9.52 10.20 2.32
C GLY A 141 -10.75 11.00 2.74
N SER A 142 -10.87 11.24 4.04
CA SER A 142 -12.01 11.93 4.65
C SER A 142 -11.88 13.47 4.70
N GLY A 143 -10.74 13.99 4.24
CA GLY A 143 -10.36 15.40 4.41
C GLY A 143 -9.72 15.74 5.75
N ALA A 144 -9.44 14.75 6.62
CA ALA A 144 -8.71 15.00 7.85
C ALA A 144 -7.26 15.45 7.57
N ASN A 145 -6.58 14.77 6.64
CA ASN A 145 -5.27 15.16 6.12
C ASN A 145 -5.36 15.72 4.70
N GLY A 146 -6.20 15.10 3.87
CA GLY A 146 -6.36 15.47 2.47
C GLY A 146 -7.29 14.54 1.71
N TYR A 147 -7.38 14.76 0.40
CA TYR A 147 -8.10 13.95 -0.57
C TYR A 147 -7.16 13.57 -1.72
N GLY A 148 -7.02 12.26 -1.99
CA GLY A 148 -6.41 11.77 -3.22
C GLY A 148 -7.47 11.44 -4.27
N GLY A 149 -7.15 11.58 -5.55
CA GLY A 149 -8.05 11.18 -6.64
C GLY A 149 -7.82 9.73 -7.07
N LEU A 150 -8.89 9.01 -7.42
CA LEU A 150 -8.82 7.73 -8.11
C LEU A 150 -9.32 7.87 -9.55
N VAL A 151 -8.56 7.31 -10.47
CA VAL A 151 -8.87 7.25 -11.90
C VAL A 151 -9.14 5.81 -12.31
N ARG A 152 -10.11 5.60 -13.19
CA ARG A 152 -10.43 4.30 -13.77
C ARG A 152 -9.99 4.24 -15.24
N ASN A 153 -9.29 3.17 -15.61
CA ASN A 153 -9.03 2.81 -17.00
C ASN A 153 -9.42 1.33 -17.21
N GLY A 154 -10.57 1.09 -17.83
CA GLY A 154 -11.15 -0.25 -17.94
C GLY A 154 -11.42 -0.88 -16.56
N ASP A 155 -10.84 -2.06 -16.33
CA ASP A 155 -10.92 -2.79 -15.06
C ASP A 155 -9.88 -2.32 -14.03
N TYR A 156 -9.08 -1.29 -14.33
CA TYR A 156 -7.97 -0.88 -13.48
C TYR A 156 -8.24 0.43 -12.75
N LEU A 157 -7.78 0.51 -11.50
CA LEU A 157 -7.81 1.72 -10.69
C LEU A 157 -6.40 2.25 -10.44
N PHE A 158 -6.23 3.55 -10.62
CA PHE A 158 -4.97 4.27 -10.45
C PHE A 158 -5.13 5.43 -9.49
N GLN A 159 -4.04 5.76 -8.79
CA GLN A 159 -3.97 7.01 -8.07
C GLN A 159 -3.74 8.15 -9.06
N ALA A 160 -4.44 9.28 -8.86
CA ALA A 160 -4.20 10.50 -9.61
C ALA A 160 -2.91 11.21 -9.12
N PRO A 161 -2.18 11.93 -10.00
CA PRO A 161 -0.92 12.60 -9.65
C PRO A 161 -1.03 13.67 -8.56
N LEU A 162 -2.17 14.34 -8.42
CA LEU A 162 -2.36 15.41 -7.43
C LEU A 162 -3.31 15.00 -6.31
N SER A 163 -2.97 15.41 -5.09
CA SER A 163 -3.81 15.32 -3.89
C SER A 163 -4.04 16.71 -3.30
N PHE A 164 -5.23 16.92 -2.72
CA PHE A 164 -5.56 18.15 -2.01
C PHE A 164 -5.26 17.98 -0.53
N TYR A 165 -4.36 18.78 0.03
CA TYR A 165 -3.98 18.72 1.43
C TYR A 165 -4.78 19.73 2.26
N SER A 166 -5.53 19.22 3.24
CA SER A 166 -6.55 20.00 3.95
C SER A 166 -5.97 21.01 4.94
N LYS A 167 -4.80 20.75 5.53
CA LYS A 167 -4.14 21.69 6.45
C LYS A 167 -3.52 22.90 5.74
N PRO A 168 -2.69 22.74 4.70
CA PRO A 168 -2.18 23.89 3.94
C PRO A 168 -3.22 24.48 2.98
N HIS A 169 -4.34 23.78 2.74
CA HIS A 169 -5.35 24.14 1.76
C HIS A 169 -4.79 24.28 0.33
N THR A 170 -3.91 23.37 -0.07
CA THR A 170 -3.23 23.40 -1.38
C THR A 170 -3.29 22.06 -2.08
N TRP A 171 -3.16 22.09 -3.40
CA TRP A 171 -2.82 20.91 -4.19
C TRP A 171 -1.32 20.71 -4.20
N ASP A 172 -0.89 19.46 -4.06
CA ASP A 172 0.51 19.05 -4.20
C ASP A 172 0.55 17.63 -4.78
N LEU A 173 1.74 17.11 -5.06
CA LEU A 173 1.94 15.75 -5.52
C LEU A 173 1.29 14.75 -4.55
N SER A 174 0.62 13.77 -5.13
CA SER A 174 0.09 12.61 -4.41
C SER A 174 1.22 11.80 -3.78
N PRO A 175 1.04 11.24 -2.57
CA PRO A 175 2.10 10.48 -1.91
C PRO A 175 2.68 9.38 -2.79
N GLY A 176 4.00 9.41 -2.95
CA GLY A 176 4.79 8.53 -3.81
C GLY A 176 5.19 9.12 -5.17
N TYR A 177 4.54 10.19 -5.65
CA TYR A 177 4.93 10.86 -6.90
C TYR A 177 6.21 11.69 -6.78
N GLU A 178 6.62 11.99 -5.55
CA GLU A 178 7.93 12.56 -5.22
C GLU A 178 9.12 11.68 -5.61
N PHE A 179 8.91 10.37 -5.81
CA PHE A 179 9.98 9.42 -6.19
C PHE A 179 10.02 9.09 -7.68
N GLY A 180 9.02 9.54 -8.47
CA GLY A 180 8.96 9.20 -9.88
C GLY A 180 7.71 9.71 -10.60
N ASN A 181 7.81 9.82 -11.92
CA ASN A 181 6.72 10.28 -12.78
C ASN A 181 5.92 9.11 -13.36
N TYR A 182 4.91 8.67 -12.63
CA TYR A 182 4.05 7.54 -13.01
C TYR A 182 2.88 7.92 -13.93
N GLY A 183 2.67 9.21 -14.18
CA GLY A 183 1.46 9.72 -14.83
C GLY A 183 0.19 9.18 -14.18
N PHE A 184 -0.78 8.75 -14.97
CA PHE A 184 -2.02 8.13 -14.47
C PHE A 184 -1.94 6.60 -14.37
N ASN A 185 -0.74 6.02 -14.24
CA ASN A 185 -0.52 4.57 -14.26
C ASN A 185 0.05 4.02 -12.94
N ARG A 186 -0.10 4.73 -11.81
CA ARG A 186 0.28 4.20 -10.48
C ARG A 186 -0.87 3.35 -9.91
N PRO A 187 -0.80 2.00 -9.91
CA PRO A 187 -1.94 1.14 -9.61
C PRO A 187 -2.34 1.21 -8.13
N ILE A 188 -3.64 1.12 -7.87
CA ILE A 188 -4.19 0.95 -6.52
C ILE A 188 -4.22 -0.52 -6.17
N LEU A 189 -3.29 -0.97 -5.32
CA LEU A 189 -3.20 -2.37 -4.92
C LEU A 189 -4.30 -2.77 -3.93
N ALA A 190 -4.66 -4.05 -3.93
CA ALA A 190 -5.66 -4.63 -3.02
C ALA A 190 -5.33 -4.34 -1.54
N GLY A 191 -4.05 -4.46 -1.15
CA GLY A 191 -3.59 -4.18 0.21
C GLY A 191 -3.70 -2.72 0.61
N CYS A 192 -3.66 -1.78 -0.35
CA CYS A 192 -3.85 -0.37 -0.07
C CYS A 192 -5.34 -0.05 0.14
N ILE A 193 -6.18 -0.52 -0.78
CA ILE A 193 -7.59 -0.09 -0.83
C ILE A 193 -8.46 -0.75 0.25
N VAL A 194 -8.06 -1.91 0.78
CA VAL A 194 -8.81 -2.62 1.83
C VAL A 194 -8.90 -1.81 3.14
N CYS A 195 -7.97 -0.90 3.37
CA CYS A 195 -7.99 0.00 4.52
C CYS A 195 -8.89 1.23 4.33
N HIS A 196 -9.30 1.51 3.10
CA HIS A 196 -10.07 2.69 2.74
C HIS A 196 -11.48 2.35 2.23
N SER A 197 -11.70 1.15 1.74
CA SER A 197 -12.99 0.72 1.20
C SER A 197 -13.66 -0.30 2.08
N GLY A 198 -14.99 -0.21 2.20
CA GLY A 198 -15.77 -1.18 2.97
C GLY A 198 -15.70 -2.56 2.36
N ARG A 199 -15.88 -2.63 1.04
CA ARG A 199 -15.80 -3.87 0.26
C ARG A 199 -15.21 -3.60 -1.12
N PRO A 200 -13.88 -3.49 -1.24
CA PRO A 200 -13.24 -3.47 -2.54
C PRO A 200 -13.37 -4.84 -3.20
N ALA A 201 -13.42 -4.87 -4.53
CA ALA A 201 -13.56 -6.08 -5.32
C ALA A 201 -12.34 -6.29 -6.24
N PRO A 202 -11.12 -6.49 -5.70
CA PRO A 202 -9.95 -6.75 -6.52
C PRO A 202 -10.15 -8.02 -7.35
N ALA A 203 -9.59 -8.03 -8.55
CA ALA A 203 -9.50 -9.23 -9.36
C ALA A 203 -8.42 -10.16 -8.77
N SER A 204 -8.52 -11.46 -9.07
CA SER A 204 -7.57 -12.46 -8.58
C SER A 204 -6.20 -12.38 -9.25
N VAL A 205 -6.09 -11.69 -10.39
CA VAL A 205 -4.86 -11.54 -11.18
C VAL A 205 -4.74 -10.11 -11.67
N GLY A 206 -3.50 -9.61 -11.69
CA GLY A 206 -3.14 -8.27 -12.18
C GLY A 206 -3.07 -7.22 -11.08
N ASN A 207 -2.21 -6.23 -11.31
CA ASN A 207 -1.97 -5.14 -10.38
C ASN A 207 -2.93 -4.00 -10.66
N GLY A 208 -3.58 -3.51 -9.61
CA GLY A 208 -4.60 -2.48 -9.75
C GLY A 208 -5.87 -2.93 -10.47
N ARG A 209 -6.07 -4.24 -10.73
CA ARG A 209 -7.26 -4.75 -11.42
C ARG A 209 -8.39 -5.04 -10.43
N PHE A 210 -9.61 -4.62 -10.79
CA PHE A 210 -10.83 -4.77 -10.03
C PHE A 210 -11.96 -5.36 -10.88
N LYS A 211 -12.96 -5.94 -10.22
CA LYS A 211 -14.22 -6.34 -10.84
C LYS A 211 -15.08 -5.10 -11.14
N ASP A 212 -16.13 -5.26 -11.93
CA ASP A 212 -17.15 -4.23 -12.12
C ASP A 212 -18.45 -4.60 -11.37
N PRO A 213 -18.92 -3.78 -10.41
CA PRO A 213 -18.29 -2.56 -9.90
C PRO A 213 -17.04 -2.85 -9.02
N PRO A 214 -16.08 -1.91 -8.94
CA PRO A 214 -14.83 -2.11 -8.18
C PRO A 214 -15.02 -2.04 -6.67
N PHE A 215 -16.15 -1.49 -6.22
CA PHE A 215 -16.52 -1.37 -4.81
C PHE A 215 -17.96 -1.85 -4.64
N LEU A 216 -18.16 -2.86 -3.80
CA LEU A 216 -19.50 -3.27 -3.34
C LEU A 216 -19.99 -2.35 -2.22
N GLU A 217 -19.05 -1.77 -1.47
CA GLU A 217 -19.28 -0.74 -0.46
C GLU A 217 -18.10 0.24 -0.50
N LEU A 218 -18.39 1.52 -0.79
CA LEU A 218 -17.36 2.52 -1.08
C LEU A 218 -16.45 2.79 0.10
N ALA A 219 -16.98 3.36 1.19
CA ALA A 219 -16.23 3.69 2.41
C ALA A 219 -16.23 2.52 3.41
N ILE A 220 -15.36 2.59 4.42
CA ILE A 220 -15.37 1.62 5.53
C ILE A 220 -16.76 1.59 6.16
N GLY A 221 -17.31 0.38 6.29
CA GLY A 221 -18.68 0.12 6.72
C GLY A 221 -18.75 -0.66 8.04
N CYS A 222 -19.98 -0.93 8.48
CA CYS A 222 -20.28 -1.69 9.69
C CYS A 222 -19.62 -3.09 9.65
N GLU A 223 -19.70 -3.77 8.50
CA GLU A 223 -19.24 -5.15 8.34
C GLU A 223 -17.71 -5.27 8.28
N ASN A 224 -16.96 -4.17 8.23
CA ASN A 224 -15.49 -4.17 8.38
C ASN A 224 -15.07 -4.46 9.83
N CYS A 225 -15.89 -4.07 10.81
CA CYS A 225 -15.62 -4.28 12.23
C CYS A 225 -16.50 -5.36 12.86
N HIS A 226 -17.71 -5.56 12.31
CA HIS A 226 -18.70 -6.50 12.84
C HIS A 226 -18.75 -7.84 12.07
N GLY A 227 -18.04 -7.93 10.94
CA GLY A 227 -18.07 -9.09 10.08
C GLY A 227 -19.38 -9.22 9.26
N PRO A 228 -19.58 -10.35 8.57
CA PRO A 228 -20.75 -10.57 7.72
C PRO A 228 -22.07 -10.56 8.50
N GLY A 229 -23.00 -9.67 8.13
CA GLY A 229 -24.23 -9.41 8.85
C GLY A 229 -25.46 -10.22 8.39
N TRP A 230 -25.38 -11.03 7.33
CA TRP A 230 -26.55 -11.72 6.80
C TRP A 230 -27.24 -12.64 7.80
N ALA A 231 -26.45 -13.44 8.52
CA ALA A 231 -26.99 -14.38 9.52
C ALA A 231 -27.69 -13.61 10.65
N HIS A 232 -27.13 -12.47 11.06
CA HIS A 232 -27.70 -11.59 12.06
C HIS A 232 -29.00 -10.95 11.61
N VAL A 233 -29.01 -10.29 10.46
CA VAL A 233 -30.22 -9.64 9.92
C VAL A 233 -31.34 -10.68 9.73
N THR A 234 -31.01 -11.87 9.22
CA THR A 234 -31.97 -12.95 9.02
C THR A 234 -32.57 -13.44 10.34
N ALA A 235 -31.72 -13.71 11.34
CA ALA A 235 -32.19 -14.15 12.65
C ALA A 235 -33.03 -13.08 13.38
N MET A 236 -32.63 -11.81 13.31
CA MET A 236 -33.38 -10.70 13.91
C MET A 236 -34.75 -10.52 13.26
N ARG A 237 -34.84 -10.59 11.93
CA ARG A 237 -36.13 -10.55 11.21
C ARG A 237 -37.04 -11.71 11.54
N ALA A 238 -36.48 -12.88 11.86
CA ALA A 238 -37.21 -14.05 12.29
C ALA A 238 -37.58 -14.03 13.79
N GLY A 239 -37.30 -12.95 14.52
CA GLY A 239 -37.55 -12.85 15.97
C GLY A 239 -36.62 -13.69 16.84
N LYS A 240 -35.56 -14.27 16.27
CA LYS A 240 -34.61 -15.16 16.97
C LYS A 240 -33.46 -14.37 17.60
N LEU A 241 -33.77 -13.61 18.65
CA LEU A 241 -32.85 -12.64 19.26
C LEU A 241 -31.50 -13.24 19.68
N ASP A 242 -31.49 -14.38 20.37
CA ASP A 242 -30.25 -15.00 20.87
C ASP A 242 -29.40 -15.59 19.74
N GLN A 243 -30.03 -16.06 18.67
CA GLN A 243 -29.30 -16.47 17.47
C GLN A 243 -28.67 -15.25 16.80
N GLY A 244 -29.45 -14.17 16.63
CA GLY A 244 -28.96 -12.94 16.02
C GLY A 244 -27.80 -12.30 16.79
N ARG A 245 -27.85 -12.28 18.13
CA ARG A 245 -26.76 -11.75 18.96
C ARG A 245 -25.45 -12.51 18.79
N ARG A 246 -25.50 -13.83 18.60
CA ARG A 246 -24.32 -14.69 18.44
C ARG A 246 -23.78 -14.76 17.01
N SER A 247 -24.55 -14.29 16.04
CA SER A 247 -24.21 -14.39 14.62
C SER A 247 -23.55 -13.14 14.04
N ILE A 248 -23.17 -12.17 14.88
CA ILE A 248 -22.42 -10.98 14.49
C ILE A 248 -21.38 -10.66 15.56
N VAL A 249 -20.25 -10.12 15.14
CA VAL A 249 -19.17 -9.77 16.07
C VAL A 249 -19.56 -8.52 16.83
N ASN A 250 -19.35 -8.51 18.14
CA ASN A 250 -19.33 -7.29 18.95
C ASN A 250 -17.90 -7.08 19.47
N PRO A 251 -17.15 -6.10 18.94
CA PRO A 251 -15.76 -5.86 19.35
C PRO A 251 -15.60 -5.68 20.87
N ALA A 252 -16.57 -5.06 21.55
CA ALA A 252 -16.51 -4.80 23.00
C ALA A 252 -16.64 -6.06 23.88
N THR A 253 -16.97 -7.22 23.30
CA THR A 253 -17.07 -8.50 24.02
C THR A 253 -15.93 -9.46 23.67
N LEU A 254 -15.03 -9.05 22.77
CA LEU A 254 -13.89 -9.88 22.39
C LEU A 254 -12.78 -9.82 23.44
N PRO A 255 -11.91 -10.83 23.51
CA PRO A 255 -10.62 -10.69 24.15
C PRO A 255 -9.83 -9.50 23.56
N PRO A 256 -9.05 -8.74 24.37
CA PRO A 256 -8.37 -7.53 23.92
C PRO A 256 -7.52 -7.70 22.65
N GLU A 257 -6.84 -8.84 22.51
CA GLU A 257 -6.04 -9.16 21.33
C GLU A 257 -6.90 -9.19 20.05
N LEU A 258 -8.04 -9.87 20.09
CA LEU A 258 -8.94 -9.99 18.94
C LEU A 258 -9.68 -8.68 18.65
N ALA A 259 -10.02 -7.90 19.69
CA ALA A 259 -10.58 -6.56 19.51
C ALA A 259 -9.59 -5.63 18.80
N ASN A 260 -8.32 -5.63 19.24
CA ASN A 260 -7.26 -4.82 18.64
C ASN A 260 -6.90 -5.28 17.21
N ASN A 261 -6.95 -6.58 16.92
CA ASN A 261 -6.72 -7.12 15.57
C ASN A 261 -7.63 -6.51 14.51
N ILE A 262 -8.89 -6.19 14.86
CA ILE A 262 -9.83 -5.50 13.96
C ILE A 262 -9.27 -4.13 13.55
N CYS A 263 -8.70 -3.40 14.49
CA CYS A 263 -8.12 -2.08 14.25
C CYS A 263 -6.77 -2.18 13.55
N MET A 264 -5.93 -3.13 13.96
CA MET A 264 -4.60 -3.38 13.38
C MET A 264 -4.66 -3.73 11.90
N PHE A 265 -5.76 -4.32 11.43
CA PHE A 265 -5.94 -4.60 10.00
C PHE A 265 -5.77 -3.35 9.11
N CYS A 266 -6.14 -2.16 9.60
CA CYS A 266 -5.99 -0.90 8.85
C CYS A 266 -5.02 0.11 9.49
N HIS A 267 -4.94 0.12 10.82
CA HIS A 267 -4.19 1.13 11.59
C HIS A 267 -2.80 0.65 12.06
N GLN A 268 -2.37 -0.53 11.60
CA GLN A 268 -1.02 -1.03 11.79
C GLN A 268 -0.50 -1.54 10.45
N THR A 269 0.53 -0.87 9.93
CA THR A 269 1.14 -1.18 8.65
C THR A 269 2.37 -2.07 8.84
N GLY A 270 3.20 -1.80 9.84
CA GLY A 270 4.51 -2.42 9.97
C GLY A 270 5.49 -1.94 8.90
N ASP A 271 6.72 -2.48 8.97
CA ASP A 271 7.70 -2.35 7.90
C ASP A 271 7.35 -3.26 6.72
N VAL A 272 6.74 -4.43 6.99
CA VAL A 272 6.27 -5.37 5.96
C VAL A 272 4.98 -6.08 6.40
N ARG A 273 4.05 -6.27 5.45
CA ARG A 273 2.81 -7.06 5.61
C ARG A 273 2.80 -8.21 4.62
N VAL A 274 2.62 -9.43 5.11
CA VAL A 274 2.63 -10.62 4.25
C VAL A 274 1.38 -11.46 4.49
N LEU A 275 0.60 -11.68 3.43
CA LEU A 275 -0.55 -12.58 3.46
C LEU A 275 -0.08 -14.01 3.75
N LYS A 276 -0.83 -14.73 4.58
CA LYS A 276 -0.60 -16.17 4.75
C LYS A 276 -0.84 -16.88 3.42
N PRO A 277 -0.15 -18.01 3.15
CA PRO A 277 -0.32 -18.75 1.90
C PRO A 277 -1.80 -19.07 1.61
N GLY A 278 -2.25 -18.76 0.40
CA GLY A 278 -3.63 -19.00 -0.03
C GLY A 278 -4.69 -18.05 0.52
N ARG A 279 -4.29 -16.99 1.23
CA ARG A 279 -5.19 -15.96 1.78
C ARG A 279 -5.19 -14.69 0.93
N ASP A 280 -6.33 -14.01 0.92
CA ASP A 280 -6.51 -12.65 0.41
C ASP A 280 -6.85 -11.67 1.56
N TYR A 281 -6.69 -10.37 1.32
CA TYR A 281 -7.10 -9.34 2.27
C TYR A 281 -8.58 -9.43 2.67
N GLN A 282 -9.45 -9.92 1.78
CA GLN A 282 -10.87 -10.11 2.07
C GLN A 282 -11.17 -11.30 3.00
N ASP A 283 -10.20 -12.18 3.25
CA ASP A 283 -10.37 -13.35 4.11
C ASP A 283 -10.31 -13.02 5.60
N PHE A 284 -9.81 -11.83 5.97
CA PHE A 284 -9.82 -11.40 7.37
C PHE A 284 -11.26 -11.21 7.84
N LYS A 285 -11.62 -11.90 8.93
CA LYS A 285 -12.91 -11.78 9.59
C LYS A 285 -12.72 -11.17 10.96
N PRO A 286 -13.45 -10.09 11.30
CA PRO A 286 -13.43 -9.56 12.65
C PRO A 286 -13.71 -10.65 13.69
N GLY A 287 -13.00 -10.61 14.81
CA GLY A 287 -13.08 -11.65 15.84
C GLY A 287 -12.22 -12.89 15.60
N GLU A 288 -11.53 -13.01 14.46
CA GLU A 288 -10.47 -14.01 14.24
C GLU A 288 -9.08 -13.40 14.45
N PRO A 289 -8.05 -14.20 14.78
CA PRO A 289 -6.70 -13.68 14.89
C PRO A 289 -6.21 -13.10 13.56
N LEU A 290 -5.65 -11.89 13.56
CA LEU A 290 -5.19 -11.25 12.32
C LEU A 290 -4.14 -12.10 11.60
N ASP A 291 -3.26 -12.77 12.36
CA ASP A 291 -2.24 -13.63 11.79
C ASP A 291 -2.79 -14.81 11.00
N SER A 292 -4.03 -15.26 11.18
CA SER A 292 -4.56 -16.34 10.34
C SER A 292 -4.70 -15.94 8.86
N THR A 293 -4.71 -14.63 8.60
CA THR A 293 -4.82 -14.03 7.26
C THR A 293 -3.56 -13.29 6.86
N LEU A 294 -2.98 -12.50 7.75
CA LEU A 294 -1.92 -11.55 7.43
C LEU A 294 -0.94 -11.38 8.60
N SER A 295 0.35 -11.53 8.32
CA SER A 295 1.41 -11.22 9.27
C SER A 295 1.92 -9.79 9.11
N ILE A 296 2.10 -9.10 10.23
CA ILE A 296 2.71 -7.76 10.30
C ILE A 296 4.06 -7.88 10.99
N PHE A 297 5.12 -7.41 10.30
CA PHE A 297 6.48 -7.40 10.82
C PHE A 297 6.98 -5.98 11.00
N LEU A 298 7.76 -5.78 12.06
CA LEU A 298 8.47 -4.54 12.35
C LEU A 298 9.96 -4.82 12.51
N LEU A 299 10.78 -3.89 12.06
CA LEU A 299 12.19 -3.83 12.36
C LEU A 299 12.34 -3.40 13.83
N PRO A 300 13.13 -4.14 14.64
CA PRO A 300 13.33 -3.79 16.03
C PRO A 300 13.99 -2.41 16.16
N PRO A 301 13.54 -1.57 17.11
CA PRO A 301 14.14 -0.26 17.31
C PRO A 301 15.61 -0.40 17.72
N LYS A 302 16.48 0.44 17.18
CA LYS A 302 17.90 0.46 17.57
C LYS A 302 18.08 1.32 18.83
N PRO A 303 18.78 0.85 19.87
CA PRO A 303 19.12 1.67 21.03
C PRO A 303 19.86 2.95 20.60
N GLY A 304 19.47 4.10 21.15
CA GLY A 304 20.07 5.40 20.81
C GLY A 304 19.70 5.96 19.43
N ALA A 305 18.75 5.34 18.72
CA ALA A 305 18.22 5.92 17.48
C ALA A 305 17.56 7.28 17.74
N PRO A 306 17.63 8.23 16.78
CA PRO A 306 16.99 9.53 16.91
C PRO A 306 15.47 9.41 17.13
N PRO A 307 14.83 10.32 17.90
CA PRO A 307 13.38 10.31 18.14
C PRO A 307 12.50 10.31 16.89
N GLU A 308 13.03 10.78 15.76
CA GLU A 308 12.37 10.78 14.44
C GLU A 308 12.28 9.38 13.82
N SER A 309 13.04 8.43 14.35
CA SER A 309 13.02 7.00 13.94
C SER A 309 11.97 6.20 14.71
N GLU A 310 11.15 6.84 15.55
CA GLU A 310 10.08 6.16 16.29
C GLU A 310 8.99 5.68 15.33
N HIS A 311 8.65 4.39 15.42
CA HIS A 311 7.52 3.81 14.70
C HIS A 311 6.21 4.39 15.25
N LEU A 312 5.67 5.43 14.58
CA LEU A 312 4.46 6.15 14.99
C LEU A 312 3.14 5.37 14.78
N GLU A 313 3.21 4.05 14.74
CA GLU A 313 2.06 3.19 14.50
C GLU A 313 1.21 3.01 15.76
N HIS A 314 -0.11 3.07 15.60
CA HIS A 314 -1.03 3.23 16.73
C HIS A 314 -0.95 2.09 17.74
N TYR A 315 -1.07 0.83 17.28
CA TYR A 315 -1.08 -0.32 18.19
C TYR A 315 0.30 -0.55 18.80
N TYR A 316 1.35 -0.59 17.96
CA TYR A 316 2.72 -0.74 18.46
C TYR A 316 3.08 0.32 19.52
N SER A 317 2.84 1.61 19.22
CA SER A 317 3.06 2.70 20.19
C SER A 317 2.26 2.50 21.48
N MET A 318 1.00 2.08 21.38
CA MET A 318 0.17 1.78 22.55
C MET A 318 0.77 0.67 23.40
N THR A 319 1.32 -0.39 22.80
CA THR A 319 1.94 -1.49 23.57
C THR A 319 3.15 -1.05 24.40
N LEU A 320 3.84 0.01 23.97
CA LEU A 320 4.97 0.60 24.70
C LEU A 320 4.53 1.49 25.86
N SER A 321 3.29 1.98 25.85
CA SER A 321 2.80 2.87 26.90
C SER A 321 2.84 2.21 28.29
N LYS A 322 3.08 3.01 29.32
CA LYS A 322 3.01 2.54 30.72
C LYS A 322 1.62 2.00 31.04
N CYS A 323 0.56 2.59 30.47
CA CYS A 323 -0.83 2.19 30.68
C CYS A 323 -1.09 0.76 30.17
N TYR A 324 -0.68 0.45 28.94
CA TYR A 324 -0.87 -0.88 28.36
C TYR A 324 -0.09 -1.94 29.15
N ARG A 325 1.17 -1.66 29.50
CA ARG A 325 2.01 -2.58 30.28
C ARG A 325 1.47 -2.81 31.69
N SER A 326 1.05 -1.76 32.38
CA SER A 326 0.51 -1.84 33.75
C SER A 326 -0.81 -2.61 33.83
N THR A 327 -1.59 -2.61 32.74
CA THR A 327 -2.83 -3.38 32.64
C THR A 327 -2.62 -4.80 32.12
N GLN A 328 -1.37 -5.20 31.86
CA GLN A 328 -1.00 -6.49 31.26
C GLN A 328 -1.66 -6.73 29.89
N GLY A 329 -1.73 -5.66 29.08
CA GLY A 329 -2.26 -5.71 27.71
C GLY A 329 -3.79 -5.77 27.60
N ARG A 330 -4.50 -5.36 28.66
CA ARG A 330 -5.97 -5.30 28.67
C ARG A 330 -6.54 -4.04 28.01
N LEU A 331 -5.71 -3.07 27.62
CA LEU A 331 -6.18 -1.90 26.89
C LEU A 331 -6.44 -2.22 25.42
N GLU A 332 -7.54 -1.68 24.92
CA GLU A 332 -7.99 -1.79 23.55
C GLU A 332 -8.10 -0.41 22.91
N CYS A 333 -8.08 -0.35 21.58
CA CYS A 333 -8.36 0.90 20.87
C CYS A 333 -9.71 1.50 21.32
N ILE A 334 -10.72 0.65 21.54
CA ILE A 334 -12.06 1.05 21.95
C ILE A 334 -12.21 1.38 23.46
N THR A 335 -11.16 1.16 24.26
CA THR A 335 -11.14 1.68 25.64
C THR A 335 -11.18 3.21 25.62
N CYS A 336 -10.46 3.83 24.68
CA CYS A 336 -10.36 5.28 24.55
C CYS A 336 -11.23 5.85 23.43
N HIS A 337 -11.46 5.10 22.34
CA HIS A 337 -12.21 5.57 21.18
C HIS A 337 -13.59 4.94 21.06
N ASP A 338 -14.60 5.74 20.72
CA ASP A 338 -15.86 5.21 20.16
C ASP A 338 -15.75 5.23 18.63
N PRO A 339 -15.65 4.07 17.95
CA PRO A 339 -15.49 4.04 16.50
C PRO A 339 -16.71 4.58 15.75
N HIS A 340 -17.86 4.76 16.40
CA HIS A 340 -19.08 5.29 15.81
C HIS A 340 -19.20 6.80 15.90
N VAL A 341 -18.29 7.47 16.63
CA VAL A 341 -18.38 8.91 16.89
C VAL A 341 -17.03 9.57 16.68
N GLU A 342 -17.03 10.64 15.91
CA GLU A 342 -15.88 11.53 15.79
C GLU A 342 -16.19 12.84 16.53
N PRO A 343 -15.54 13.13 17.67
CA PRO A 343 -15.74 14.39 18.36
C PRO A 343 -15.23 15.56 17.50
N SER A 344 -15.95 16.68 17.49
CA SER A 344 -15.50 17.89 16.80
C SER A 344 -14.16 18.37 17.38
N PRO A 345 -13.32 19.10 16.63
CA PRO A 345 -12.04 19.63 17.14
C PRO A 345 -12.17 20.38 18.46
N THR A 346 -13.27 21.13 18.65
CA THR A 346 -13.58 21.85 19.89
C THR A 346 -13.98 20.97 21.07
N LYS A 347 -14.57 19.78 20.82
CA LYS A 347 -15.01 18.84 21.85
C LYS A 347 -14.00 17.73 22.13
N ALA A 348 -13.10 17.46 21.20
CA ALA A 348 -12.12 16.39 21.28
C ALA A 348 -11.24 16.46 22.54
N PRO A 349 -10.69 17.63 22.96
CA PRO A 349 -9.87 17.71 24.18
C PRO A 349 -10.60 17.19 25.41
N GLY A 350 -11.81 17.69 25.67
CA GLY A 350 -12.61 17.25 26.82
C GLY A 350 -13.14 15.81 26.69
N TYR A 351 -13.40 15.35 25.46
CA TYR A 351 -13.77 13.95 25.22
C TYR A 351 -12.65 12.98 25.63
N PHE A 352 -11.42 13.24 25.20
CA PHE A 352 -10.28 12.38 25.49
C PHE A 352 -9.76 12.55 26.93
N ALA A 353 -9.79 13.75 27.50
CA ALA A 353 -9.47 13.96 28.91
C ALA A 353 -10.34 13.08 29.83
N LYS A 354 -11.63 12.97 29.55
CA LYS A 354 -12.55 12.07 30.29
C LYS A 354 -12.13 10.61 30.22
N LYS A 355 -11.50 10.16 29.14
CA LYS A 355 -10.98 8.79 29.02
C LYS A 355 -9.78 8.58 29.93
N CYS A 356 -8.83 9.52 29.94
CA CYS A 356 -7.68 9.50 30.85
C CYS A 356 -8.14 9.46 32.32
N LEU A 357 -9.12 10.30 32.67
CA LEU A 357 -9.67 10.44 34.03
C LEU A 357 -10.50 9.23 34.51
N THR A 358 -10.67 8.19 33.70
CA THR A 358 -11.25 6.92 34.19
C THR A 358 -10.26 6.14 35.07
N CYS A 359 -8.96 6.33 34.85
CA CYS A 359 -7.88 5.69 35.62
C CYS A 359 -7.01 6.70 36.36
N HIS A 360 -7.01 7.96 35.91
CA HIS A 360 -6.27 9.05 36.51
C HIS A 360 -7.19 10.02 37.25
N THR A 361 -6.58 10.88 38.05
CA THR A 361 -7.23 11.96 38.78
C THR A 361 -6.61 13.29 38.38
N GLU A 362 -7.25 14.41 38.73
CA GLU A 362 -6.70 15.76 38.52
C GLU A 362 -5.32 15.95 39.16
N GLN A 363 -5.01 15.19 40.22
CA GLN A 363 -3.69 15.22 40.89
C GLN A 363 -2.64 14.32 40.21
N SER A 364 -3.03 13.55 39.19
CA SER A 364 -2.09 12.68 38.46
C SER A 364 -1.13 13.49 37.58
N CYS A 365 -1.53 14.69 37.16
CA CYS A 365 -0.63 15.64 36.51
C CYS A 365 0.04 16.53 37.55
N ALA A 366 1.37 16.54 37.57
CA ALA A 366 2.13 17.38 38.50
C ALA A 366 2.08 18.88 38.14
N LEU A 367 1.65 19.24 36.92
CA LEU A 367 1.47 20.64 36.53
C LEU A 367 0.23 21.23 37.21
N PRO A 368 0.33 22.42 37.82
CA PRO A 368 -0.82 23.12 38.39
C PRO A 368 -1.93 23.32 37.35
N LEU A 369 -3.20 23.21 37.77
CA LEU A 369 -4.35 23.36 36.89
C LEU A 369 -4.35 24.71 36.15
N GLU A 370 -3.92 25.79 36.80
CA GLU A 370 -3.81 27.10 36.16
C GLU A 370 -2.78 27.11 35.02
N THR A 371 -1.65 26.40 35.18
CA THR A 371 -0.69 26.21 34.10
C THR A 371 -1.31 25.41 32.97
N ARG A 372 -1.99 24.29 33.28
CA ARG A 372 -2.66 23.44 32.27
C ARG A 372 -3.73 24.21 31.48
N ARG A 373 -4.49 25.07 32.15
CA ARG A 373 -5.50 25.96 31.53
C ARG A 373 -4.90 27.07 30.68
N GLY A 374 -3.63 27.41 30.89
CA GLY A 374 -2.89 28.35 30.06
C GLY A 374 -2.48 27.80 28.68
N HIS A 375 -2.54 26.49 28.47
CA HIS A 375 -2.28 25.87 27.16
C HIS A 375 -3.47 26.03 26.20
N GLN A 376 -3.23 25.79 24.91
CA GLN A 376 -4.25 25.81 23.87
C GLN A 376 -4.20 24.49 23.07
N PRO A 377 -5.21 23.61 23.18
CA PRO A 377 -6.45 23.77 23.95
C PRO A 377 -6.24 23.66 25.48
N PRO A 378 -7.03 24.37 26.29
CA PRO A 378 -6.85 24.41 27.74
C PRO A 378 -7.11 23.04 28.37
N ASP A 379 -6.22 22.63 29.26
CA ASP A 379 -6.33 21.40 30.05
C ASP A 379 -6.52 20.12 29.23
N ALA A 380 -5.90 20.06 28.06
CA ALA A 380 -6.00 18.95 27.13
C ALA A 380 -4.89 17.92 27.37
N CYS A 381 -5.18 16.85 28.13
CA CYS A 381 -4.19 15.82 28.47
C CYS A 381 -3.46 15.25 27.23
N SER A 382 -4.19 14.98 26.15
CA SER A 382 -3.63 14.40 24.93
C SER A 382 -2.65 15.33 24.19
N ASP A 383 -2.71 16.64 24.40
CA ASP A 383 -1.86 17.59 23.68
C ASP A 383 -0.40 17.49 24.12
N CYS A 384 -0.16 17.30 25.43
CA CYS A 384 1.17 17.08 25.98
C CYS A 384 1.56 15.59 26.00
N HIS A 385 0.62 14.71 26.40
CA HIS A 385 0.94 13.30 26.63
C HIS A 385 0.90 12.44 25.36
N MET A 386 0.24 12.91 24.28
CA MET A 386 0.12 12.20 23.01
C MET A 386 0.48 13.13 21.84
N PRO A 387 1.74 13.61 21.76
CA PRO A 387 2.13 14.62 20.78
C PRO A 387 1.93 14.11 19.35
N LYS A 388 1.54 15.03 18.46
CA LYS A 388 1.53 14.76 17.02
C LYS A 388 2.93 14.93 16.46
N LYS A 389 3.43 13.90 15.80
CA LYS A 389 4.72 13.93 15.11
C LYS A 389 4.52 13.88 13.59
N ALA A 390 5.33 14.61 12.85
CA ALA A 390 5.32 14.57 11.39
C ALA A 390 5.80 13.20 10.90
N ILE A 391 5.21 12.70 9.82
CA ILE A 391 5.71 11.50 9.13
C ILE A 391 6.71 11.97 8.08
N GLY A 392 7.99 11.64 8.24
CA GLY A 392 9.05 12.08 7.32
C GLY A 392 8.89 11.59 5.88
N VAL A 393 8.13 10.52 5.66
CA VAL A 393 7.95 9.86 4.35
C VAL A 393 6.69 10.30 3.59
N ILE A 394 5.72 10.95 4.27
CA ILE A 394 4.47 11.41 3.66
C ILE A 394 4.35 12.90 3.90
N LEU A 395 4.54 13.68 2.83
CA LEU A 395 4.42 15.14 2.87
C LEU A 395 3.07 15.55 3.49
N HIS A 396 3.13 16.59 4.32
CA HIS A 396 1.96 17.21 4.96
C HIS A 396 1.14 16.27 5.88
N SER A 397 1.69 15.13 6.31
CA SER A 397 1.03 14.18 7.22
C SER A 397 1.66 14.16 8.61
N SER A 398 0.83 13.96 9.64
CA SER A 398 1.26 13.81 11.02
C SER A 398 0.41 12.77 11.74
N VAL A 399 1.00 12.03 12.68
CA VAL A 399 0.32 11.02 13.48
C VAL A 399 0.49 11.30 14.96
N THR A 400 -0.59 11.11 15.71
CA THR A 400 -0.61 11.18 17.17
C THR A 400 0.13 9.98 17.74
N SER A 401 1.16 10.22 18.56
CA SER A 401 1.82 9.14 19.29
C SER A 401 0.88 8.51 20.31
N HIS A 402 0.73 7.20 20.25
CA HIS A 402 -0.04 6.43 21.23
C HIS A 402 0.83 5.87 22.37
N ARG A 403 2.09 6.33 22.50
CA ARG A 403 3.00 5.93 23.59
C ARG A 403 2.61 6.52 24.95
N ILE A 404 1.81 7.61 24.94
CA ILE A 404 1.25 8.27 26.13
C ILE A 404 2.35 8.61 27.14
N LEU A 405 3.18 9.60 26.78
CA LEU A 405 4.39 9.96 27.52
C LEU A 405 4.06 10.68 28.80
N ALA A 406 4.73 10.38 29.91
CA ALA A 406 4.63 11.21 31.11
C ALA A 406 5.47 12.49 31.01
N ARG A 407 6.58 12.42 30.27
CA ARG A 407 7.49 13.53 29.96
C ARG A 407 7.88 13.47 28.49
N GLU A 408 8.07 14.62 27.86
CA GLU A 408 8.37 14.70 26.42
C GLU A 408 9.65 13.93 26.03
N ASP A 409 10.65 13.92 26.92
CA ASP A 409 11.94 13.27 26.76
C ASP A 409 11.98 11.81 27.25
N GLU A 410 10.83 11.21 27.59
CA GLU A 410 10.78 9.83 28.09
C GLU A 410 11.30 8.84 27.02
N PRO A 411 12.36 8.06 27.31
CA PRO A 411 12.87 7.08 26.35
C PRO A 411 11.90 5.91 26.17
N PRO A 412 11.97 5.15 25.07
CA PRO A 412 11.22 3.90 24.94
C PRO A 412 11.52 2.95 26.11
N PRO A 413 10.54 2.17 26.59
CA PRO A 413 10.78 1.21 27.67
C PRO A 413 11.75 0.12 27.21
N GLU A 414 12.45 -0.52 28.14
CA GLU A 414 13.34 -1.65 27.84
C GLU A 414 12.64 -2.75 27.03
N SER A 415 11.35 -3.00 27.32
CA SER A 415 10.53 -3.95 26.57
C SER A 415 10.43 -3.65 25.07
N ALA A 416 10.66 -2.40 24.64
CA ALA A 416 10.67 -2.04 23.22
C ALA A 416 11.78 -2.77 22.44
N TYR A 417 12.90 -3.06 23.10
CA TYR A 417 14.10 -3.66 22.51
C TYR A 417 14.14 -5.20 22.62
N HIS A 418 13.16 -5.80 23.32
CA HIS A 418 13.10 -7.24 23.60
C HIS A 418 11.78 -7.88 23.14
N GLN A 419 11.26 -7.45 21.98
CA GLN A 419 10.04 -8.00 21.36
C GLN A 419 10.31 -9.05 20.28
N THR A 420 11.57 -9.30 19.96
CA THR A 420 11.97 -10.39 19.08
C THR A 420 11.97 -11.73 19.83
N THR A 421 11.96 -12.84 19.10
CA THR A 421 11.98 -14.18 19.70
C THR A 421 13.23 -14.94 19.25
N PRO A 422 13.63 -16.03 19.92
CA PRO A 422 14.74 -16.85 19.43
C PRO A 422 14.51 -17.40 18.01
N ALA A 423 13.25 -17.63 17.62
CA ALA A 423 12.88 -18.09 16.29
C ALA A 423 12.83 -16.98 15.23
N LEU A 424 12.76 -15.72 15.67
CA LEU A 424 12.72 -14.52 14.83
C LEU A 424 13.52 -13.39 15.53
N PRO A 425 14.87 -13.48 15.54
CA PRO A 425 15.70 -12.62 16.37
C PRO A 425 15.87 -11.19 15.83
N ASP A 426 15.51 -10.96 14.57
CA ASP A 426 15.74 -9.71 13.83
C ASP A 426 14.47 -9.02 13.37
N LEU A 427 13.30 -9.59 13.64
CA LEU A 427 12.00 -8.99 13.34
C LEU A 427 11.05 -9.15 14.53
N ILE A 428 10.24 -8.14 14.76
CA ILE A 428 9.10 -8.20 15.67
C ILE A 428 7.90 -8.70 14.87
N HIS A 429 7.31 -9.82 15.27
CA HIS A 429 6.08 -10.34 14.67
C HIS A 429 4.88 -9.82 15.45
N LEU A 430 4.40 -8.63 15.06
CA LEU A 430 3.45 -7.87 15.88
C LEU A 430 2.04 -8.48 15.93
N SER A 431 1.64 -9.19 14.87
CA SER A 431 0.34 -9.86 14.78
C SER A 431 0.35 -11.29 15.33
N ALA A 432 1.47 -11.77 15.88
CA ALA A 432 1.62 -13.17 16.29
C ALA A 432 0.51 -13.65 17.24
N ILE A 433 0.01 -14.86 16.99
CA ILE A 433 -0.95 -15.52 17.89
C ILE A 433 -0.19 -15.97 19.13
N ARG A 434 -0.72 -15.65 20.32
CA ARG A 434 -0.09 -16.03 21.58
C ARG A 434 0.13 -17.55 21.65
N GLY A 435 1.38 -17.95 21.86
CA GLY A 435 1.78 -19.36 21.98
C GLY A 435 2.30 -19.98 20.68
N GLU A 436 2.17 -19.31 19.54
CA GLU A 436 2.83 -19.73 18.30
C GLU A 436 4.30 -19.30 18.29
N THR A 437 5.17 -20.21 17.82
CA THR A 437 6.63 -20.03 17.94
C THR A 437 7.26 -19.33 16.74
N ALA A 438 6.69 -19.47 15.53
CA ALA A 438 7.22 -18.81 14.33
C ALA A 438 6.19 -18.76 13.19
N PRO A 439 6.21 -17.69 12.36
CA PRO A 439 5.42 -17.66 11.13
C PRO A 439 5.91 -18.70 10.11
N PRO A 440 5.04 -19.13 9.16
CA PRO A 440 5.44 -20.05 8.11
C PRO A 440 6.64 -19.54 7.32
N ARG A 441 7.57 -20.42 6.94
CA ARG A 441 8.78 -20.02 6.20
C ARG A 441 8.49 -19.31 4.87
N LEU A 442 7.40 -19.64 4.18
CA LEU A 442 6.96 -18.92 2.98
C LEU A 442 6.57 -17.46 3.25
N VAL A 443 6.09 -17.16 4.46
CA VAL A 443 5.79 -15.80 4.91
C VAL A 443 7.10 -15.05 5.14
N LEU A 444 8.07 -15.68 5.81
CA LEU A 444 9.39 -15.09 6.02
C LEU A 444 10.17 -14.88 4.73
N LEU A 445 10.06 -15.78 3.74
CA LEU A 445 10.69 -15.61 2.43
C LEU A 445 10.22 -14.33 1.75
N GLN A 446 8.92 -14.07 1.77
CA GLN A 446 8.34 -12.84 1.23
C GLN A 446 8.75 -11.62 2.07
N ALA A 447 8.66 -11.73 3.41
CA ALA A 447 9.02 -10.62 4.30
C ALA A 447 10.47 -10.16 4.11
N TYR A 448 11.43 -11.09 4.18
CA TYR A 448 12.84 -10.76 3.95
C TYR A 448 13.11 -10.36 2.49
N GLY A 449 12.32 -10.88 1.54
CA GLY A 449 12.41 -10.49 0.14
C GLY A 449 12.07 -9.02 -0.09
N GLU A 450 11.03 -8.52 0.57
CA GLU A 450 10.66 -7.09 0.53
C GLU A 450 11.65 -6.23 1.33
N LEU A 451 12.11 -6.71 2.49
CA LEU A 451 13.06 -5.96 3.33
C LEU A 451 14.42 -5.80 2.65
N MET A 452 14.96 -6.84 2.00
CA MET A 452 16.33 -6.81 1.47
C MET A 452 16.54 -5.79 0.33
N ASP A 453 15.46 -5.31 -0.29
CA ASP A 453 15.51 -4.27 -1.31
C ASP A 453 15.87 -2.90 -0.70
N LYS A 454 15.37 -2.62 0.51
CA LYS A 454 15.66 -1.38 1.26
C LYS A 454 16.81 -1.54 2.26
N PHE A 455 16.97 -2.74 2.81
CA PHE A 455 17.87 -3.06 3.92
C PHE A 455 18.73 -4.29 3.54
N PRO A 456 19.86 -4.09 2.83
CA PRO A 456 20.67 -5.17 2.27
C PRO A 456 21.14 -6.22 3.28
N GLU A 457 21.18 -5.90 4.58
CA GLU A 457 21.52 -6.84 5.66
C GLU A 457 20.55 -8.03 5.77
N TYR A 458 19.31 -7.91 5.29
CA TYR A 458 18.33 -9.00 5.30
C TYR A 458 18.52 -10.00 4.16
N ARG A 459 19.48 -9.77 3.25
CA ARG A 459 19.78 -10.67 2.13
C ARG A 459 20.18 -12.07 2.59
N ASP A 460 21.00 -12.16 3.65
CA ASP A 460 21.44 -13.47 4.16
C ASP A 460 20.29 -14.25 4.80
N ARG A 461 19.36 -13.53 5.46
CA ARG A 461 18.12 -14.12 5.99
C ARG A 461 17.23 -14.64 4.88
N TYR A 462 17.01 -13.83 3.85
CA TYR A 462 16.26 -14.24 2.67
C TYR A 462 16.83 -15.52 2.04
N PHE A 463 18.14 -15.57 1.81
CA PHE A 463 18.76 -16.75 1.19
C PHE A 463 18.81 -17.97 2.11
N SER A 464 18.96 -17.78 3.43
CA SER A 464 18.87 -18.86 4.40
C SER A 464 17.49 -19.53 4.35
N VAL A 465 16.42 -18.73 4.44
CA VAL A 465 15.04 -19.21 4.34
C VAL A 465 14.75 -19.82 2.97
N LEU A 466 15.27 -19.23 1.89
CA LEU A 466 15.13 -19.80 0.54
C LEU A 466 15.78 -21.17 0.42
N ASN A 467 16.97 -21.38 1.00
CA ASN A 467 17.66 -22.65 0.95
C ASN A 467 16.93 -23.74 1.77
N GLU A 468 16.37 -23.39 2.93
CA GLU A 468 15.51 -24.28 3.72
C GLU A 468 14.24 -24.68 2.92
N LEU A 469 13.60 -23.70 2.28
CA LEU A 469 12.40 -23.92 1.47
C LEU A 469 12.68 -24.71 0.19
N ALA A 470 13.87 -24.56 -0.40
CA ALA A 470 14.27 -25.35 -1.55
C ALA A 470 14.33 -26.86 -1.24
N GLN A 471 14.66 -27.21 0.01
CA GLN A 471 14.69 -28.61 0.47
C GLN A 471 13.32 -29.11 0.92
N THR A 472 12.54 -28.26 1.61
CA THR A 472 11.27 -28.66 2.25
C THR A 472 10.04 -28.46 1.36
N ARG A 473 10.11 -27.55 0.38
CA ARG A 473 9.04 -27.20 -0.55
C ARG A 473 9.58 -26.92 -1.97
N PRO A 474 10.28 -27.88 -2.59
CA PRO A 474 10.84 -27.69 -3.93
C PRO A 474 9.76 -27.41 -4.98
N GLU A 475 8.54 -27.92 -4.83
CA GLU A 475 7.46 -27.74 -5.82
C GLU A 475 6.57 -26.51 -5.54
N ASN A 476 7.07 -25.53 -4.80
CA ASN A 476 6.35 -24.26 -4.58
C ASN A 476 6.77 -23.21 -5.61
N ALA A 477 5.81 -22.50 -6.23
CA ALA A 477 6.13 -21.56 -7.31
C ALA A 477 6.96 -20.37 -6.84
N LEU A 478 6.68 -19.83 -5.64
CA LEU A 478 7.46 -18.72 -5.08
C LEU A 478 8.90 -19.15 -4.78
N VAL A 479 9.09 -20.37 -4.29
CA VAL A 479 10.42 -20.93 -4.03
C VAL A 479 11.18 -21.10 -5.34
N GLN A 480 10.57 -21.71 -6.35
CA GLN A 480 11.17 -21.89 -7.67
C GLN A 480 11.47 -20.53 -8.34
N ALA A 481 10.57 -19.56 -8.26
CA ALA A 481 10.80 -18.21 -8.78
C ALA A 481 11.98 -17.52 -8.06
N ALA A 482 12.05 -17.64 -6.73
CA ALA A 482 13.12 -17.07 -5.93
C ALA A 482 14.49 -17.71 -6.21
N LEU A 483 14.55 -19.04 -6.38
CA LEU A 483 15.76 -19.75 -6.81
C LEU A 483 16.20 -19.30 -8.20
N GLY A 484 15.24 -19.21 -9.12
CA GLY A 484 15.46 -18.71 -10.47
C GLY A 484 16.04 -17.30 -10.49
N ARG A 485 15.43 -16.37 -9.75
CA ARG A 485 15.91 -14.99 -9.63
C ARG A 485 17.27 -14.88 -8.95
N ARG A 486 17.56 -15.72 -7.96
CA ARG A 486 18.90 -15.80 -7.34
C ARG A 486 19.93 -16.20 -8.38
N ASP A 487 19.66 -17.24 -9.15
CA ASP A 487 20.60 -17.77 -10.14
C ASP A 487 20.76 -16.82 -11.32
N LEU A 488 19.69 -16.14 -11.74
CA LEU A 488 19.72 -15.05 -12.72
C LEU A 488 20.68 -13.95 -12.29
N ARG A 489 20.56 -13.45 -11.05
CA ARG A 489 21.45 -12.41 -10.50
C ARG A 489 22.90 -12.85 -10.35
N ARG A 490 23.15 -14.16 -10.22
CA ARG A 490 24.51 -14.74 -10.16
C ARG A 490 25.12 -15.00 -11.53
N GLY A 491 24.38 -14.77 -12.61
CA GLY A 491 24.81 -15.11 -13.97
C GLY A 491 24.67 -16.60 -14.32
N ASN A 492 24.05 -17.39 -13.46
CA ASN A 492 23.82 -18.83 -13.66
C ASN A 492 22.54 -19.05 -14.50
N PHE A 493 22.55 -18.54 -15.74
CA PHE A 493 21.33 -18.43 -16.55
C PHE A 493 20.65 -19.77 -16.86
N ALA A 494 21.42 -20.84 -17.09
CA ALA A 494 20.86 -22.18 -17.32
C ALA A 494 20.10 -22.70 -16.09
N SER A 495 20.66 -22.54 -14.89
CA SER A 495 19.98 -22.89 -13.64
C SER A 495 18.77 -22.00 -13.39
N ALA A 496 18.86 -20.70 -13.72
CA ALA A 496 17.73 -19.79 -13.63
C ALA A 496 16.54 -20.28 -14.48
N VAL A 497 16.77 -20.66 -15.75
CA VAL A 497 15.74 -21.25 -16.62
C VAL A 497 15.15 -22.51 -16.01
N ALA A 498 15.99 -23.41 -15.49
CA ALA A 498 15.56 -24.68 -14.89
C ALA A 498 14.64 -24.49 -13.67
N HIS A 499 14.74 -23.37 -12.96
CA HIS A 499 13.87 -23.00 -11.84
C HIS A 499 12.64 -22.17 -12.28
N LEU A 500 12.83 -21.21 -13.19
CA LEU A 500 11.77 -20.30 -13.62
C LEU A 500 10.69 -20.99 -14.47
N GLN A 501 11.05 -22.00 -15.27
CA GLN A 501 10.08 -22.78 -16.04
C GLN A 501 9.08 -23.54 -15.16
N PRO A 502 9.49 -24.32 -14.14
CA PRO A 502 8.58 -24.86 -13.14
C PRO A 502 7.77 -23.79 -12.42
N ALA A 503 8.40 -22.68 -11.99
CA ALA A 503 7.70 -21.61 -11.30
C ALA A 503 6.52 -21.06 -12.11
N MET A 504 6.74 -20.80 -13.40
CA MET A 504 5.72 -20.33 -14.34
C MET A 504 4.58 -21.35 -14.54
N LYS A 505 4.88 -22.66 -14.52
CA LYS A 505 3.86 -23.71 -14.63
C LYS A 505 3.05 -23.88 -13.35
N LEU A 506 3.72 -23.79 -12.19
CA LEU A 506 3.10 -23.88 -10.88
C LEU A 506 2.26 -22.64 -10.56
N ASP A 507 2.67 -21.47 -11.07
CA ASP A 507 1.89 -20.24 -11.03
C ASP A 507 1.97 -19.43 -12.34
N PRO A 508 0.93 -19.50 -13.18
CA PRO A 508 0.88 -18.70 -14.39
C PRO A 508 0.47 -17.24 -14.14
N SER A 509 0.24 -16.82 -12.89
CA SER A 509 -0.23 -15.47 -12.54
C SER A 509 0.87 -14.51 -12.09
N LEU A 510 2.13 -14.95 -12.08
CA LEU A 510 3.28 -14.15 -11.64
C LEU A 510 4.00 -13.48 -12.83
N PRO A 511 3.69 -12.21 -13.17
CA PRO A 511 4.27 -11.54 -14.35
C PRO A 511 5.81 -11.47 -14.32
N LEU A 512 6.39 -11.23 -13.15
CA LEU A 512 7.85 -11.14 -13.00
C LEU A 512 8.56 -12.48 -13.27
N THR A 513 7.91 -13.62 -13.06
CA THR A 513 8.50 -14.93 -13.39
C THR A 513 8.71 -15.07 -14.91
N TYR A 514 7.78 -14.55 -15.72
CA TYR A 514 7.92 -14.53 -17.18
C TYR A 514 9.05 -13.59 -17.62
N ALA A 515 9.16 -12.42 -16.98
CA ALA A 515 10.22 -11.45 -17.27
C ALA A 515 11.61 -11.98 -16.88
N ASP A 516 11.74 -12.57 -15.69
CA ASP A 516 12.96 -13.21 -15.22
C ASP A 516 13.37 -14.36 -16.17
N LEU A 517 12.41 -15.16 -16.64
CA LEU A 517 12.68 -16.24 -17.60
C LEU A 517 13.13 -15.70 -18.95
N ALA A 518 12.47 -14.65 -19.45
CA ALA A 518 12.85 -14.00 -20.70
C ALA A 518 14.28 -13.44 -20.62
N GLU A 519 14.67 -12.86 -19.48
CA GLU A 519 16.02 -12.35 -19.29
C GLU A 519 17.05 -13.49 -19.22
N ALA A 520 16.76 -14.56 -18.48
CA ALA A 520 17.63 -15.73 -18.43
C ALA A 520 17.88 -16.34 -19.83
N LEU A 521 16.82 -16.50 -20.64
CA LEU A 521 16.92 -17.01 -22.01
C LEU A 521 17.67 -16.06 -22.93
N ALA A 522 17.47 -14.74 -22.78
CA ALA A 522 18.20 -13.75 -23.55
C ALA A 522 19.71 -13.84 -23.33
N GLN A 523 20.13 -14.01 -22.07
CA GLN A 523 21.54 -14.14 -21.69
C GLN A 523 22.17 -15.46 -22.19
N LEU A 524 21.35 -16.49 -22.42
CA LEU A 524 21.76 -17.73 -23.10
C LEU A 524 21.75 -17.63 -24.64
N GLY A 525 21.44 -16.45 -25.20
CA GLY A 525 21.36 -16.25 -26.64
C GLY A 525 20.06 -16.73 -27.29
N GLN A 526 19.11 -17.27 -26.53
CA GLN A 526 17.79 -17.74 -26.99
C GLN A 526 16.80 -16.56 -27.13
N LYS A 527 17.24 -15.49 -27.79
CA LYS A 527 16.53 -14.20 -27.81
C LYS A 527 15.16 -14.29 -28.49
N GLN A 528 14.94 -15.24 -29.41
CA GLN A 528 13.67 -15.36 -30.13
C GLN A 528 12.52 -15.80 -29.20
N GLU A 529 12.81 -16.54 -28.14
CA GLU A 529 11.82 -17.08 -27.19
C GLU A 529 11.33 -16.04 -26.16
N THR A 530 12.02 -14.90 -26.08
CA THR A 530 11.79 -13.88 -25.06
C THR A 530 10.54 -13.03 -25.30
N VAL A 531 10.22 -12.76 -26.56
CA VAL A 531 9.06 -11.92 -26.96
C VAL A 531 7.74 -12.48 -26.42
N PRO A 532 7.37 -13.76 -26.67
CA PRO A 532 6.09 -14.28 -26.17
C PRO A 532 6.02 -14.32 -24.63
N LEU A 533 7.15 -14.49 -23.94
CA LEU A 533 7.19 -14.42 -22.48
C LEU A 533 6.93 -13.01 -21.98
N LEU A 534 7.55 -12.00 -22.59
CA LEU A 534 7.33 -10.60 -22.25
C LEU A 534 5.91 -10.14 -22.59
N GLU A 535 5.37 -10.57 -23.73
CA GLU A 535 3.96 -10.34 -24.09
C GLU A 535 3.02 -10.92 -23.03
N LYS A 536 3.30 -12.14 -22.55
CA LYS A 536 2.50 -12.73 -21.46
C LYS A 536 2.65 -11.98 -20.14
N ALA A 537 3.86 -11.51 -19.81
CA ALA A 537 4.09 -10.68 -18.64
C ALA A 537 3.26 -9.38 -18.70
N ILE A 538 3.23 -8.73 -19.87
CA ILE A 538 2.46 -7.50 -20.11
C ILE A 538 0.94 -7.78 -20.11
N GLU A 539 0.48 -8.93 -20.58
CA GLU A 539 -0.94 -9.31 -20.47
C GLU A 539 -1.39 -9.38 -19.01
N LEU A 540 -0.51 -9.86 -18.11
CA LEU A 540 -0.76 -9.99 -16.69
C LEU A 540 -0.62 -8.64 -15.93
N ASP A 541 0.30 -7.78 -16.38
CA ASP A 541 0.54 -6.46 -15.79
C ASP A 541 0.75 -5.38 -16.88
N PRO A 542 -0.34 -4.95 -17.56
CA PRO A 542 -0.23 -4.09 -18.74
C PRO A 542 0.26 -2.67 -18.45
N PHE A 543 0.17 -2.24 -17.19
CA PHE A 543 0.58 -0.90 -16.77
C PHE A 543 1.98 -0.88 -16.13
N ASN A 544 2.74 -1.96 -16.29
CA ASN A 544 4.14 -2.02 -15.90
C ASN A 544 5.05 -1.45 -17.00
N ALA A 545 5.48 -0.21 -16.82
CA ALA A 545 6.36 0.46 -17.77
C ALA A 545 7.68 -0.30 -18.03
N ALA A 546 8.23 -0.97 -17.02
CA ALA A 546 9.49 -1.72 -17.15
C ALA A 546 9.34 -2.96 -18.06
N LEU A 547 8.23 -3.70 -17.95
CA LEU A 547 7.94 -4.84 -18.82
C LEU A 547 7.80 -4.39 -20.28
N GLN A 548 7.04 -3.31 -20.52
CA GLN A 548 6.86 -2.80 -21.88
C GLN A 548 8.16 -2.25 -22.49
N LYS A 549 8.98 -1.51 -21.72
CA LYS A 549 10.31 -1.05 -22.15
C LYS A 549 11.21 -2.23 -22.52
N THR A 550 11.22 -3.26 -21.69
CA THR A 550 12.01 -4.48 -21.94
C THR A 550 11.59 -5.15 -23.25
N LEU A 551 10.29 -5.23 -23.56
CA LEU A 551 9.80 -5.74 -24.85
C LEU A 551 10.28 -4.89 -26.04
N VAL A 552 10.18 -3.56 -25.96
CA VAL A 552 10.65 -2.66 -27.03
C VAL A 552 12.15 -2.87 -27.30
N LEU A 553 12.97 -2.89 -26.25
CA LEU A 553 14.41 -3.09 -26.38
C LEU A 553 14.72 -4.47 -27.00
N ARG A 554 14.01 -5.51 -26.57
CA ARG A 554 14.21 -6.86 -27.09
C ARG A 554 13.86 -6.98 -28.57
N LEU A 555 12.78 -6.34 -29.02
CA LEU A 555 12.40 -6.32 -30.43
C LEU A 555 13.45 -5.60 -31.29
N ILE A 556 14.06 -4.54 -30.78
CA ILE A 556 15.15 -3.81 -31.46
C ILE A 556 16.40 -4.68 -31.57
N GLU A 557 16.79 -5.38 -30.51
CA GLU A 557 17.92 -6.31 -30.55
C GLU A 557 17.72 -7.43 -31.58
N LEU A 558 16.47 -7.91 -31.71
CA LEU A 558 16.07 -8.91 -32.71
C LEU A 558 15.91 -8.32 -34.12
N ARG A 559 16.16 -7.01 -34.30
CA ARG A 559 15.96 -6.27 -35.56
C ARG A 559 14.53 -6.33 -36.10
N ARG A 560 13.55 -6.58 -35.23
CA ARG A 560 12.12 -6.57 -35.55
C ARG A 560 11.57 -5.13 -35.46
N TYR A 561 12.14 -4.23 -36.26
CA TYR A 561 11.91 -2.78 -36.13
C TYR A 561 10.45 -2.35 -36.30
N SER A 562 9.70 -3.00 -37.21
CA SER A 562 8.27 -2.72 -37.38
C SER A 562 7.47 -3.06 -36.11
N ALA A 563 7.68 -4.24 -35.54
CA ALA A 563 7.03 -4.62 -34.28
C ALA A 563 7.48 -3.74 -33.10
N ALA A 564 8.77 -3.37 -33.06
CA ALA A 564 9.30 -2.45 -32.04
C ALA A 564 8.61 -1.07 -32.13
N GLN A 565 8.41 -0.54 -33.34
CA GLN A 565 7.71 0.72 -33.54
C GLN A 565 6.25 0.62 -33.08
N THR A 566 5.51 -0.42 -33.46
CA THR A 566 4.12 -0.62 -33.01
C THR A 566 4.03 -0.74 -31.49
N THR A 567 4.93 -1.50 -30.87
CA THR A 567 4.99 -1.63 -29.40
C THR A 567 5.29 -0.29 -28.73
N LEU A 568 6.19 0.50 -29.32
CA LEU A 568 6.54 1.82 -28.82
C LEU A 568 5.42 2.86 -29.00
N GLU A 569 4.61 2.73 -30.05
CA GLU A 569 3.38 3.52 -30.24
C GLU A 569 2.36 3.22 -29.13
N ASN A 570 2.11 1.94 -28.86
CA ASN A 570 1.22 1.51 -27.77
C ASN A 570 1.74 1.96 -26.40
N TYR A 571 3.05 1.85 -26.18
CA TYR A 571 3.70 2.33 -24.96
C TYR A 571 3.45 3.83 -24.75
N VAL A 572 3.70 4.66 -25.76
CA VAL A 572 3.52 6.12 -25.64
C VAL A 572 2.06 6.53 -25.47
N GLN A 573 1.11 5.74 -25.98
CA GLN A 573 -0.32 5.95 -25.68
C GLN A 573 -0.65 5.65 -24.21
N THR A 574 -0.02 4.63 -23.63
CA THR A 574 -0.26 4.22 -22.24
C THR A 574 0.50 5.09 -21.25
N PHE A 575 1.75 5.43 -21.54
CA PHE A 575 2.66 6.24 -20.72
C PHE A 575 3.07 7.52 -21.46
N PRO A 576 2.12 8.42 -21.77
CA PRO A 576 2.40 9.61 -22.57
C PRO A 576 3.34 10.56 -21.86
N GLN A 577 3.56 10.44 -20.55
CA GLN A 577 4.48 11.25 -19.77
C GLN A 577 5.96 10.87 -19.93
N ASP A 578 6.28 9.68 -20.45
CA ASP A 578 7.66 9.23 -20.60
C ASP A 578 8.36 9.90 -21.80
N SER A 579 9.10 10.99 -21.51
CA SER A 579 9.77 11.77 -22.54
C SER A 579 10.86 11.02 -23.29
N PHE A 580 11.50 10.04 -22.65
CA PHE A 580 12.52 9.21 -23.28
C PHE A 580 11.90 8.35 -24.39
N MET A 581 10.81 7.66 -24.08
CA MET A 581 10.14 6.76 -25.03
C MET A 581 9.46 7.53 -26.15
N ARG A 582 8.90 8.74 -25.89
CA ARG A 582 8.40 9.63 -26.95
C ARG A 582 9.48 10.04 -27.94
N ARG A 583 10.66 10.46 -27.46
CA ARG A 583 11.80 10.82 -28.32
C ARG A 583 12.30 9.62 -29.14
N MET A 584 12.31 8.44 -28.53
CA MET A 584 12.66 7.20 -29.21
C MET A 584 11.68 6.89 -30.35
N LEU A 585 10.38 7.10 -30.16
CA LEU A 585 9.36 6.90 -31.19
C LEU A 585 9.55 7.85 -32.38
N MET A 586 9.83 9.13 -32.10
CA MET A 586 10.11 10.11 -33.14
C MET A 586 11.31 9.71 -34.01
N ARG A 587 12.40 9.23 -33.39
CA ARG A 587 13.59 8.75 -34.10
C ARG A 587 13.30 7.51 -34.95
N ALA A 588 12.53 6.56 -34.41
CA ALA A 588 12.11 5.37 -35.15
C ALA A 588 11.30 5.74 -36.40
N LYS A 589 10.31 6.65 -36.26
CA LYS A 589 9.50 7.15 -37.38
C LYS A 589 10.29 7.93 -38.42
N ALA A 590 11.30 8.70 -37.99
CA ALA A 590 12.16 9.46 -38.90
C ALA A 590 13.11 8.56 -39.71
N SER A 591 13.48 7.40 -39.16
CA SER A 591 14.39 6.43 -39.84
C SER A 591 13.66 5.50 -40.81
N ALA A 592 12.32 5.47 -40.78
CA ALA A 592 11.47 4.67 -41.66
C ALA A 592 10.98 5.44 -42.90
N LYS A 593 11.25 6.75 -42.97
CA LYS A 593 11.08 7.61 -44.14
C LYS A 593 12.41 7.74 -44.86
#